data_AF-A0A6G1R7P6-F1
#
_entry.id   AF-A0A6G1R7P6-F1
#
_cell.length_a   1.000
_cell.length_b   1.000
_cell.length_c   1.000
_cell.angle_alpha   90.00
_cell.angle_beta   90.00
_cell.angle_gamma   90.00
#
_symmetry.space_group_name_H-M   'P 1'
#
loop_
_entity.id
_entity.type
_entity.pdbx_description
1 polymer ?
#
loop_
_entity_poly.entity_id
_entity_poly.type
_entity_poly.pdbx_seq_one_letter_code
_entity_poly.pdbx_strand_id
1 'polypeptide(L)'
;KNQEADQHSARLFIQSLEALLPRLIALPSIEEVDGALQSFSSTFCSGMMHSPGFEGNLNFSFQTLMNADSLYMVSHYTLLLNLKLANSDYYRKKPAQAPVLLKEFMKQVQSSGVLMVFSQAWVEELYHQVLERNMLGEAGYWGSPEEHSLPLITMLT
;
A
#
# COMPACT_ATOMS: atom_id res chain seq x y z
N LYS A 1 -2.68 -23.26 4.38
CA LYS A 1 -2.09 -22.94 5.71
C LYS A 1 -1.22 -21.67 5.72
N ASN A 2 -0.70 -21.16 4.58
CA ASN A 2 -0.01 -19.85 4.56
C ASN A 2 -0.93 -18.63 4.40
N GLN A 3 -2.17 -18.81 3.97
CA GLN A 3 -3.09 -17.71 3.68
C GLN A 3 -3.30 -16.73 4.86
N GLU A 4 -3.40 -17.24 6.09
CA GLU A 4 -3.56 -16.37 7.28
C GLU A 4 -2.33 -15.51 7.55
N ALA A 5 -1.14 -16.05 7.30
CA ALA A 5 0.12 -15.33 7.42
C ALA A 5 0.23 -14.25 6.32
N ASP A 6 -0.17 -14.58 5.10
CA ASP A 6 -0.21 -13.66 3.96
C ASP A 6 -1.14 -12.49 4.28
N GLN A 7 -2.37 -12.77 4.72
CA GLN A 7 -3.33 -11.75 5.12
C GLN A 7 -2.82 -10.91 6.30
N HIS A 8 -2.20 -11.54 7.30
CA HIS A 8 -1.65 -10.81 8.44
C HIS A 8 -0.53 -9.86 8.01
N SER A 9 0.39 -10.31 7.14
CA SER A 9 1.45 -9.45 6.62
C SER A 9 0.94 -8.29 5.75
N ALA A 10 -0.11 -8.52 4.94
CA ALA A 10 -0.77 -7.45 4.18
C ALA A 10 -1.39 -6.39 5.11
N ARG A 11 -2.02 -6.81 6.21
CA ARG A 11 -2.55 -5.88 7.23
C ARG A 11 -1.46 -5.07 7.91
N LEU A 12 -0.35 -5.72 8.29
CA LEU A 12 0.81 -5.03 8.89
C LEU A 12 1.42 -4.01 7.91
N PHE A 13 1.50 -4.37 6.63
CA PHE A 13 1.97 -3.46 5.59
C PHE A 13 1.08 -2.23 5.48
N ILE A 14 -0.24 -2.40 5.38
CA ILE A 14 -1.20 -1.29 5.34
C ILE A 14 -1.09 -0.41 6.58
N GLN A 15 -1.05 -0.99 7.79
CA GLN A 15 -0.90 -0.22 9.02
C GLN A 15 0.39 0.62 9.05
N SER A 16 1.49 0.04 8.55
CA SER A 16 2.77 0.74 8.50
C SER A 16 2.77 1.85 7.44
N LEU A 17 2.10 1.63 6.30
CA LEU A 17 1.91 2.63 5.26
C LEU A 17 0.98 3.76 5.72
N GLU A 18 -0.12 3.43 6.42
CA GLU A 18 -1.02 4.38 7.07
C GLU A 18 -0.27 5.30 8.04
N ALA A 19 0.61 4.74 8.87
CA ALA A 19 1.42 5.54 9.80
C ALA A 19 2.43 6.46 9.10
N LEU A 20 2.85 6.12 7.88
CA LEU A 20 3.78 6.92 7.07
C LEU A 20 3.05 8.06 6.34
N LEU A 21 1.78 7.89 5.98
CA LEU A 21 1.04 8.84 5.15
C LEU A 21 1.02 10.29 5.65
N PRO A 22 0.78 10.59 6.94
CA PRO A 22 0.80 11.97 7.43
C PRO A 22 2.15 12.65 7.16
N ARG A 23 3.25 11.89 7.24
CA ARG A 23 4.58 12.38 6.90
C ARG A 23 4.69 12.61 5.40
N LEU A 24 4.25 11.69 4.55
CA LEU A 24 4.32 11.85 3.08
C LEU A 24 3.55 13.08 2.59
N ILE A 25 2.38 13.34 3.16
CA ILE A 25 1.56 14.52 2.81
C ILE A 25 2.27 15.82 3.22
N ALA A 26 3.01 15.81 4.31
CA ALA A 26 3.74 16.98 4.81
C ALA A 26 5.05 17.27 4.05
N LEU A 27 5.51 16.37 3.17
CA LEU A 27 6.76 16.55 2.44
C LEU A 27 6.58 17.57 1.30
N PRO A 28 7.50 18.54 1.14
CA PRO A 28 7.36 19.62 0.18
C PRO A 28 7.79 19.27 -1.24
N SER A 29 8.41 18.11 -1.50
CA SER A 29 8.91 17.73 -2.82
C SER A 29 8.64 16.26 -3.19
N ILE A 30 8.55 15.98 -4.49
CA ILE A 30 8.32 14.63 -5.01
C ILE A 30 9.51 13.72 -4.65
N GLU A 31 10.73 14.26 -4.72
CA GLU A 31 11.97 13.54 -4.40
C GLU A 31 11.99 13.06 -2.94
N GLU A 32 11.51 13.88 -2.00
CA GLU A 32 11.41 13.47 -0.61
C GLU A 32 10.32 12.44 -0.37
N VAL A 33 9.15 12.59 -1.04
CA VAL A 33 8.08 11.59 -0.97
C VAL A 33 8.57 10.24 -1.48
N ASP A 34 9.22 10.25 -2.64
CA ASP A 34 9.80 9.09 -3.28
C ASP A 34 10.86 8.44 -2.38
N GLY A 35 11.81 9.22 -1.87
CA GLY A 35 12.84 8.75 -0.94
C GLY A 35 12.26 8.17 0.35
N ALA A 36 11.18 8.77 0.88
CA ALA A 36 10.49 8.26 2.08
C ALA A 36 9.78 6.92 1.80
N LEU A 37 9.15 6.75 0.64
CA LEU A 37 8.53 5.49 0.23
C LEU A 37 9.55 4.39 -0.05
N GLN A 38 10.67 4.72 -0.68
CA GLN A 38 11.78 3.77 -0.88
C GLN A 38 12.39 3.35 0.46
N SER A 39 12.65 4.31 1.35
CA SER A 39 13.14 4.04 2.71
C SER A 39 12.16 3.18 3.50
N PHE A 40 10.86 3.44 3.40
CA PHE A 40 9.82 2.61 3.99
C PHE A 40 9.87 1.18 3.47
N SER A 41 9.94 1.00 2.16
CA SER A 41 9.95 -0.31 1.52
C SER A 41 11.18 -1.13 1.91
N SER A 42 12.34 -0.50 1.97
CA SER A 42 13.58 -1.11 2.45
C SER A 42 13.53 -1.46 3.94
N THR A 43 12.99 -0.56 4.77
CA THR A 43 12.85 -0.77 6.22
C THR A 43 11.84 -1.85 6.54
N PHE A 44 10.71 -1.91 5.82
CA PHE A 44 9.70 -2.95 5.98
C PHE A 44 10.26 -4.31 5.53
N CYS A 45 10.97 -4.34 4.40
CA CYS A 45 11.65 -5.54 3.89
C CYS A 45 12.69 -6.09 4.88
N SER A 46 13.48 -5.23 5.52
CA SER A 46 14.52 -5.63 6.48
C SER A 46 13.98 -5.89 7.89
N GLY A 47 12.98 -5.13 8.35
CA GLY A 47 12.34 -5.28 9.65
C GLY A 47 11.60 -6.62 9.80
N MET A 48 11.07 -7.15 8.70
CA MET A 48 10.52 -8.51 8.66
C MET A 48 11.58 -9.62 8.84
N MET A 49 12.87 -9.30 8.67
CA MET A 49 13.98 -10.25 8.83
C MET A 49 14.59 -10.26 10.25
N HIS A 50 14.30 -9.26 11.08
CA HIS A 50 15.05 -8.98 12.33
C HIS A 50 14.22 -9.00 13.63
N SER A 51 12.96 -9.43 13.61
CA SER A 51 12.15 -9.45 14.84
C SER A 51 12.66 -10.51 15.85
N PRO A 52 13.28 -10.14 17.00
CA PRO A 52 13.94 -11.10 17.90
C PRO A 52 12.97 -11.79 18.88
N GLY A 53 11.65 -11.67 18.68
CA GLY A 53 10.63 -12.07 19.67
C GLY A 53 9.53 -12.99 19.15
N PHE A 54 9.64 -13.53 17.93
CA PHE A 54 8.65 -14.45 17.36
C PHE A 54 9.21 -15.88 17.28
N GLU A 55 9.60 -16.41 18.44
CA GLU A 55 9.84 -17.85 18.63
C GLU A 55 8.51 -18.60 18.51
N GLY A 56 8.10 -18.92 17.29
CA GLY A 56 6.95 -19.80 17.08
C GLY A 56 6.19 -19.55 15.79
N ASN A 57 6.68 -20.18 14.71
CA ASN A 57 5.79 -20.87 13.78
C ASN A 57 4.96 -20.02 12.79
N LEU A 58 5.55 -19.00 12.16
CA LEU A 58 5.04 -18.46 10.89
C LEU A 58 6.07 -18.69 9.79
N ASN A 59 5.65 -19.47 8.79
CA ASN A 59 6.48 -20.03 7.73
C ASN A 59 7.40 -19.00 7.05
N PHE A 60 8.70 -19.28 7.15
CA PHE A 60 9.87 -18.73 6.46
C PHE A 60 9.74 -18.52 4.93
N SER A 61 8.65 -18.97 4.31
CA SER A 61 8.48 -19.03 2.85
C SER A 61 8.02 -17.71 2.22
N PHE A 62 7.30 -16.86 2.97
CA PHE A 62 6.77 -15.60 2.43
C PHE A 62 7.72 -14.41 2.57
N GLN A 63 8.53 -14.42 3.64
CA GLN A 63 9.52 -13.40 3.94
C GLN A 63 10.67 -13.36 2.93
N THR A 64 10.99 -14.50 2.31
CA THR A 64 12.16 -14.66 1.42
C THR A 64 11.94 -14.12 0.00
N LEU A 65 10.70 -13.74 -0.36
CA LEU A 65 10.33 -13.45 -1.75
C LEU A 65 9.98 -11.97 -2.02
N MET A 66 9.70 -11.18 -0.99
CA MET A 66 9.42 -9.76 -1.16
C MET A 66 10.74 -8.97 -1.27
N ASN A 67 10.97 -8.32 -2.40
CA ASN A 67 12.04 -7.34 -2.55
C ASN A 67 11.53 -5.93 -2.20
N ALA A 68 12.43 -5.03 -1.81
CA ALA A 68 12.10 -3.65 -1.49
C ALA A 68 11.47 -2.93 -2.70
N ASP A 69 11.87 -3.27 -3.93
CA ASP A 69 11.34 -2.68 -5.16
C ASP A 69 9.85 -3.00 -5.39
N SER A 70 9.44 -4.25 -5.14
CA SER A 70 8.05 -4.67 -5.24
C SER A 70 7.19 -4.04 -4.15
N LEU A 71 7.74 -3.89 -2.93
CA LEU A 71 7.04 -3.19 -1.84
C LEU A 71 6.86 -1.70 -2.16
N TYR A 72 7.86 -1.08 -2.79
CA TYR A 72 7.76 0.31 -3.25
C TYR A 72 6.68 0.46 -4.32
N MET A 73 6.69 -0.40 -5.35
CA MET A 73 5.65 -0.43 -6.37
C MET A 73 4.25 -0.67 -5.81
N VAL A 74 4.11 -1.65 -4.91
CA VAL A 74 2.82 -1.90 -4.27
C VAL A 74 2.39 -0.71 -3.44
N SER A 75 3.30 -0.06 -2.68
CA SER A 75 2.97 1.15 -1.93
C SER A 75 2.38 2.22 -2.87
N HIS A 76 3.02 2.46 -4.01
CA HIS A 76 2.54 3.40 -5.03
C HIS A 76 1.15 3.02 -5.53
N TYR A 77 0.93 1.80 -6.01
CA TYR A 77 -0.37 1.36 -6.52
C TYR A 77 -1.46 1.33 -5.45
N THR A 78 -1.11 1.02 -4.20
CA THR A 78 -2.01 1.01 -3.05
C THR A 78 -2.52 2.43 -2.78
N LEU A 79 -1.61 3.40 -2.73
CA LEU A 79 -1.95 4.81 -2.53
C LEU A 79 -2.72 5.39 -3.73
N LEU A 80 -2.34 5.02 -4.96
CA LEU A 80 -3.06 5.41 -6.16
C LEU A 80 -4.50 4.87 -6.17
N LEU A 81 -4.70 3.62 -5.75
CA LEU A 81 -6.04 3.05 -5.58
C LEU A 81 -6.82 3.84 -4.52
N ASN A 82 -6.22 4.08 -3.35
CA ASN A 82 -6.85 4.84 -2.28
C ASN A 82 -7.28 6.24 -2.75
N LEU A 83 -6.43 6.92 -3.53
CA LEU A 83 -6.68 8.22 -4.14
C LEU A 83 -7.83 8.18 -5.14
N LYS A 84 -7.86 7.20 -6.05
CA LYS A 84 -8.97 7.02 -7.01
C LYS A 84 -10.30 6.83 -6.29
N LEU A 85 -10.31 6.04 -5.20
CA LEU A 85 -11.50 5.81 -4.38
C LEU A 85 -11.93 7.09 -3.63
N ALA A 86 -10.98 7.83 -3.06
CA ALA A 86 -11.23 9.10 -2.38
C ALA A 86 -11.85 10.14 -3.34
N ASN A 87 -11.23 10.33 -4.52
CA ASN A 87 -11.69 11.27 -5.54
C ASN A 87 -13.05 10.87 -6.15
N SER A 88 -13.42 9.58 -6.09
CA SER A 88 -14.70 9.07 -6.60
C SER A 88 -15.83 9.08 -5.55
N ASP A 89 -15.64 9.71 -4.38
CA ASP A 89 -16.59 9.68 -3.25
C ASP A 89 -16.89 8.23 -2.75
N TYR A 90 -16.01 7.26 -3.06
CA TYR A 90 -16.30 5.84 -2.82
C TYR A 90 -16.56 5.55 -1.34
N TYR A 91 -15.72 6.05 -0.44
CA TYR A 91 -15.85 5.83 1.01
C TYR A 91 -17.13 6.42 1.60
N ARG A 92 -17.66 7.48 0.97
CA ARG A 92 -18.88 8.16 1.41
C ARG A 92 -20.14 7.48 0.88
N LYS A 93 -20.13 7.06 -0.38
CA LYS A 93 -21.29 6.43 -1.05
C LYS A 93 -21.36 4.91 -0.83
N LYS A 94 -20.23 4.27 -0.53
CA LYS A 94 -20.03 2.80 -0.44
C LYS A 94 -20.90 2.02 -1.44
N PRO A 95 -20.76 2.27 -2.76
CA PRO A 95 -21.52 1.55 -3.77
C PRO A 95 -21.19 0.04 -3.71
N ALA A 96 -22.15 -0.81 -4.11
CA ALA A 96 -21.99 -2.26 -4.10
C ALA A 96 -20.83 -2.77 -4.97
N GLN A 97 -20.35 -1.96 -5.92
CA GLN A 97 -19.19 -2.25 -6.75
C GLN A 97 -18.11 -1.19 -6.57
N ALA A 98 -16.87 -1.64 -6.39
CA ALA A 98 -15.70 -0.78 -6.35
C ALA A 98 -15.37 -0.21 -7.75
N PRO A 99 -14.95 1.06 -7.84
CA PRO A 99 -14.54 1.70 -9.10
C PRO A 99 -13.41 0.98 -9.82
N VAL A 100 -12.49 0.36 -9.08
CA VAL A 100 -11.40 -0.46 -9.61
C VAL A 100 -11.62 -1.87 -9.11
N LEU A 101 -11.82 -2.84 -10.02
CA LEU A 101 -11.95 -4.24 -9.63
C LEU A 101 -10.60 -4.82 -9.22
N LEU A 102 -10.60 -5.77 -8.27
CA LEU A 102 -9.41 -6.53 -7.87
C LEU A 102 -8.62 -7.08 -9.08
N LYS A 103 -9.32 -7.62 -10.09
CA LYS A 103 -8.68 -8.15 -11.31
C LYS A 103 -7.90 -7.08 -12.08
N GLU A 104 -8.42 -5.86 -12.11
CA GLU A 104 -7.78 -4.72 -12.76
C GLU A 104 -6.58 -4.24 -11.95
N PHE A 105 -6.71 -4.19 -10.62
CA PHE A 105 -5.59 -3.90 -9.72
C PHE A 105 -4.47 -4.92 -9.90
N MET A 106 -4.76 -6.22 -9.84
CA MET A 106 -3.77 -7.28 -10.08
C MET A 106 -3.10 -7.15 -11.44
N LYS A 107 -3.85 -6.84 -12.50
CA LYS A 107 -3.30 -6.63 -13.84
C LYS A 107 -2.37 -5.42 -13.89
N GLN A 108 -2.70 -4.32 -13.23
CA GLN A 108 -1.83 -3.13 -13.16
C GLN A 108 -0.51 -3.45 -12.47
N VAL A 109 -0.57 -4.11 -11.31
CA VAL A 109 0.67 -4.45 -10.60
C VAL A 109 1.49 -5.51 -11.37
N GLN A 110 0.86 -6.46 -12.07
CA GLN A 110 1.56 -7.43 -12.94
C GLN A 110 2.17 -6.81 -14.20
N SER A 111 1.53 -5.75 -14.72
CA SER A 111 2.00 -5.06 -15.93
C SER A 111 3.18 -4.11 -15.64
N SER A 112 3.51 -3.88 -14.37
CA SER A 112 4.64 -3.02 -13.94
C SER A 112 6.01 -3.57 -14.35
N GLY A 113 6.10 -4.81 -14.84
CA GLY A 113 7.35 -5.44 -15.28
C GLY A 113 8.25 -5.92 -14.14
N VAL A 114 7.91 -5.60 -12.88
CA VAL A 114 8.55 -6.18 -11.70
C VAL A 114 8.00 -7.59 -11.49
N LEU A 115 8.90 -8.55 -11.27
CA LEU A 115 8.58 -9.92 -10.89
C LEU A 115 7.92 -9.90 -9.50
N MET A 116 6.61 -9.70 -9.48
CA MET A 116 5.84 -9.74 -8.26
C MET A 116 5.76 -11.14 -7.72
N VAL A 117 6.17 -11.30 -6.47
CA VAL A 117 6.13 -12.60 -5.77
C VAL A 117 5.06 -12.66 -4.67
N PHE A 118 4.12 -11.71 -4.68
CA PHE A 118 3.01 -11.72 -3.72
C PHE A 118 2.01 -12.84 -4.07
N SER A 119 1.53 -13.55 -3.06
CA SER A 119 0.40 -14.46 -3.24
C SER A 119 -0.88 -13.68 -3.53
N GLN A 120 -1.81 -14.34 -4.20
CA GLN A 120 -3.13 -13.78 -4.47
C GLN A 120 -3.83 -13.34 -3.17
N ALA A 121 -3.73 -14.12 -2.09
CA ALA A 121 -4.35 -13.79 -0.82
C ALA A 121 -3.81 -12.49 -0.18
N TRP A 122 -2.51 -12.22 -0.37
CA TRP A 122 -1.88 -11.00 0.13
C TRP A 122 -2.40 -9.76 -0.61
N VAL A 123 -2.43 -9.82 -1.94
CA VAL A 123 -2.92 -8.71 -2.79
C VAL A 123 -4.42 -8.49 -2.59
N GLU A 124 -5.19 -9.57 -2.43
CA GLU A 124 -6.61 -9.52 -2.10
C GLU A 124 -6.87 -8.83 -0.77
N GLU A 125 -6.18 -9.23 0.30
CA GLU A 125 -6.33 -8.60 1.61
C GLU A 125 -5.97 -7.12 1.56
N LEU A 126 -4.84 -6.78 0.92
CA LEU A 126 -4.42 -5.39 0.75
C LEU A 126 -5.50 -4.57 0.06
N TYR A 127 -6.05 -5.09 -1.04
CA TYR A 127 -7.13 -4.42 -1.78
C TYR A 127 -8.38 -4.21 -0.91
N HIS A 128 -8.80 -5.21 -0.12
CA HIS A 128 -9.93 -5.08 0.79
C HIS A 128 -9.67 -4.03 1.88
N GLN A 129 -8.48 -4.02 2.49
CA GLN A 129 -8.12 -3.02 3.50
C GLN A 129 -8.23 -1.59 2.94
N VAL A 130 -7.75 -1.38 1.71
CA VAL A 130 -7.83 -0.08 1.01
C VAL A 130 -9.28 0.31 0.70
N LEU A 131 -10.15 -0.64 0.35
CA LEU A 131 -11.58 -0.35 0.13
C LEU A 131 -12.31 0.04 1.41
N GLU A 132 -11.95 -0.58 2.53
CA GLU A 132 -12.60 -0.35 3.81
C GLU A 132 -12.14 0.95 4.47
N ARG A 133 -10.88 1.37 4.25
CA ARG A 133 -10.24 2.48 4.94
C ARG A 133 -9.75 3.58 3.99
N ASN A 134 -10.21 4.80 4.25
CA ASN A 134 -9.69 5.98 3.56
C ASN A 134 -8.38 6.45 4.19
N MET A 135 -7.27 5.73 3.94
CA MET A 135 -5.97 6.04 4.52
C MET A 135 -5.51 7.48 4.25
N LEU A 136 -5.73 7.98 3.02
CA LEU A 136 -5.43 9.36 2.65
C LEU A 136 -6.29 10.35 3.45
N GLY A 137 -7.59 10.09 3.58
CA GLY A 137 -8.49 10.89 4.41
C GLY A 137 -8.09 10.94 5.89
N GLU A 138 -7.75 9.79 6.47
CA GLU A 138 -7.26 9.70 7.85
C GLU A 138 -5.93 10.44 8.05
N ALA A 139 -5.08 10.47 7.02
CA ALA A 139 -3.83 11.23 7.03
C ALA A 139 -4.02 12.74 6.76
N GLY A 140 -5.25 13.19 6.48
CA GLY A 140 -5.62 14.59 6.32
C GLY A 140 -5.78 15.06 4.87
N TYR A 141 -5.83 14.16 3.88
CA TYR A 141 -6.15 14.50 2.49
C TYR A 141 -7.68 14.48 2.27
N TRP A 142 -8.26 15.64 1.96
CA TRP A 142 -9.71 15.79 1.79
C TRP A 142 -10.17 15.91 0.33
N GLY A 143 -9.25 15.76 -0.63
CA GLY A 143 -9.57 15.86 -2.06
C GLY A 143 -9.93 17.27 -2.50
N SER A 144 -9.45 18.28 -1.76
CA SER A 144 -9.61 19.67 -2.16
C SER A 144 -8.73 20.01 -3.37
N PRO A 145 -9.11 21.00 -4.21
CA PRO A 145 -8.33 21.36 -5.39
C PRO A 145 -6.88 21.79 -5.09
N GLU A 146 -6.64 22.34 -3.89
CA GLU A 146 -5.31 22.75 -3.43
C GLU A 146 -4.43 21.54 -3.12
N GLU A 147 -5.01 20.47 -2.58
CA GLU A 147 -4.30 19.23 -2.26
C GLU A 147 -3.92 18.43 -3.51
N HIS A 148 -4.52 18.69 -4.67
CA HIS A 148 -4.08 18.09 -5.94
C HIS A 148 -2.67 18.53 -6.35
N SER A 149 -2.18 19.64 -5.82
CA SER A 149 -0.80 20.12 -6.03
C SER A 149 0.21 19.48 -5.07
N LEU A 150 -0.25 18.65 -4.12
CA LEU A 150 0.66 17.98 -3.19
C LEU A 150 1.65 17.11 -3.97
N PRO A 151 2.93 17.09 -3.57
CA PRO A 151 3.94 16.26 -4.21
C PRO A 151 3.56 14.77 -4.21
N LEU A 152 2.95 14.29 -3.13
CA LEU A 152 2.45 12.92 -3.05
C LEU A 152 1.42 12.62 -4.14
N ILE A 153 0.45 13.52 -4.35
CA ILE A 153 -0.59 13.32 -5.35
C ILE A 153 0.00 13.39 -6.76
N THR A 154 0.86 14.36 -7.00
CA THR A 154 1.57 14.53 -8.29
C THR A 154 2.43 13.32 -8.63
N MET A 155 3.04 12.66 -7.64
CA MET A 155 3.82 11.43 -7.85
C MET A 155 2.93 10.21 -8.20
N LEU A 156 1.67 10.21 -7.74
CA LEU A 156 0.73 9.10 -7.97
C LEU A 156 -0.01 9.21 -9.31
N THR A 157 -0.16 10.42 -9.88
CA THR A 157 -0.92 10.71 -11.11
C THR A 157 -0.05 10.96 -12.33
#